data_AF-A0A0U3DML6-F1
#
_entry.id   AF-A0A0U3DML6-F1
#
_cell.length_a   1.000
_cell.length_b   1.000
_cell.length_c   1.000
_cell.angle_alpha   90.00
_cell.angle_beta   90.00
_cell.angle_gamma   90.00
#
_symmetry.space_group_name_H-M   'P 1'
#
loop_
_entity.id
_entity.type
_entity.pdbx_description
1 polymer ?
#
loop_
_entity_poly.entity_id
_entity_poly.type
_entity_poly.pdbx_seq_one_letter_code
_entity_poly.pdbx_strand_id
1 'polypeptide(L)'
;MLSGMGIATQWTDREATTGEMPNKIWGTADVALADRIGMHVLFANGLEGTITYSGVAGLWNRSNFAGKSYDSATGFFTAASGLHFLFNNNSTLPIAWQSFAMPYSSNFDLDFNSSRGSHFRASQSGWGSAVFTTYTSAAPTLAVPEPGSLALAGVALAGLAAMRRRTR
;
A
#
# COMPACT_ATOMS: atom_id res chain seq x y z
N MET A 1 10.35 10.23 -9.88
CA MET A 1 10.60 8.80 -9.60
C MET A 1 10.78 8.65 -8.09
N LEU A 2 10.03 7.75 -7.45
CA LEU A 2 9.96 7.54 -5.99
C LEU A 2 11.19 6.79 -5.46
N SER A 3 12.36 7.42 -5.57
CA SER A 3 13.65 6.79 -5.29
C SER A 3 13.69 6.15 -3.90
N GLY A 4 14.02 4.86 -3.85
CA GLY A 4 14.11 4.06 -2.62
C GLY A 4 12.78 3.52 -2.08
N MET A 5 11.70 3.57 -2.86
CA MET A 5 10.42 2.92 -2.54
C MET A 5 9.94 2.05 -3.69
N GLY A 6 9.37 0.89 -3.36
CA GLY A 6 8.69 0.00 -4.30
C GLY A 6 7.18 0.27 -4.34
N ILE A 7 6.51 -0.15 -5.42
CA ILE A 7 5.04 -0.18 -5.45
C ILE A 7 4.57 -1.17 -4.38
N ALA A 8 3.71 -0.71 -3.48
CA ALA A 8 3.05 -1.52 -2.49
C ALA A 8 1.78 -2.15 -3.06
N THR A 9 0.90 -1.33 -3.63
CA THR A 9 -0.38 -1.76 -4.19
C THR A 9 -0.82 -0.78 -5.27
N GLN A 10 -1.57 -1.27 -6.26
CA GLN A 10 -2.23 -0.46 -7.26
C GLN A 10 -3.66 -0.95 -7.46
N TRP A 11 -4.61 -0.03 -7.60
CA TRP A 11 -5.99 -0.35 -7.97
C TRP A 11 -6.62 0.80 -8.76
N THR A 12 -7.75 0.51 -9.40
CA THR A 12 -8.60 1.52 -10.03
C THR A 12 -9.87 1.63 -9.20
N ASP A 13 -10.18 2.84 -8.75
CA ASP A 13 -11.47 3.21 -8.19
C ASP A 13 -12.35 3.76 -9.33
N ARG A 14 -13.63 3.46 -9.33
CA ARG A 14 -14.61 3.90 -10.34
C ARG A 14 -15.79 4.55 -9.66
N GLU A 15 -16.26 5.62 -10.27
CA GLU A 15 -17.41 6.35 -9.77
C GLU A 15 -18.65 5.42 -9.70
N ALA A 16 -19.35 5.47 -8.56
CA ALA A 16 -20.50 4.63 -8.23
C ALA A 16 -20.21 3.12 -8.08
N THR A 17 -18.96 2.71 -7.87
CA THR A 17 -18.58 1.32 -7.57
C THR A 17 -18.01 1.18 -6.15
N THR A 18 -18.25 0.07 -5.47
CA THR A 18 -17.74 -0.17 -4.11
C THR A 18 -16.91 -1.46 -4.05
N GLY A 19 -15.97 -1.53 -3.12
CA GLY A 19 -15.13 -2.71 -2.87
C GLY A 19 -13.88 -2.83 -3.76
N GLU A 20 -13.54 -1.80 -4.54
CA GLU A 20 -12.34 -1.77 -5.39
C GLU A 20 -11.04 -1.50 -4.63
N MET A 21 -11.07 -0.79 -3.49
CA MET A 21 -9.86 -0.57 -2.70
C MET A 21 -9.43 -1.86 -1.99
N PRO A 22 -8.17 -2.31 -2.16
CA PRO A 22 -7.67 -3.51 -1.50
C PRO A 22 -7.64 -3.35 0.02
N ASN A 23 -7.96 -4.43 0.75
CA ASN A 23 -7.87 -4.46 2.23
C ASN A 23 -6.45 -4.15 2.76
N LYS A 24 -5.42 -4.34 1.94
CA LYS A 24 -4.03 -4.06 2.28
C LYS A 24 -3.42 -3.06 1.30
N ILE A 25 -3.80 -1.79 1.42
CA ILE A 25 -3.31 -0.75 0.50
C ILE A 25 -1.79 -0.53 0.56
N TRP A 26 -1.11 -1.00 1.61
CA TRP A 26 0.34 -0.92 1.74
C TRP A 26 1.05 -2.24 1.37
N GLY A 27 0.32 -3.22 0.81
CA GLY A 27 0.85 -4.52 0.42
C GLY A 27 1.06 -5.48 1.61
N THR A 28 1.85 -6.54 1.38
CA THR A 28 2.10 -7.62 2.35
C THR A 28 3.48 -7.54 3.02
N ALA A 29 4.29 -6.56 2.63
CA ALA A 29 5.59 -6.29 3.23
C ALA A 29 5.46 -5.95 4.72
N ASP A 30 6.57 -5.99 5.48
CA ASP A 30 6.60 -5.51 6.88
C ASP A 30 6.51 -3.98 6.93
N VAL A 31 5.35 -3.48 6.54
CA VAL A 31 5.05 -2.06 6.44
C VAL A 31 4.93 -1.41 7.80
N ALA A 32 4.78 -2.18 8.89
CA ALA A 32 4.76 -1.64 10.25
C ALA A 32 6.07 -0.94 10.62
N LEU A 33 7.18 -1.27 9.93
CA LEU A 33 8.49 -0.65 10.13
C LEU A 33 8.94 0.17 8.92
N ALA A 34 8.10 0.35 7.90
CA ALA A 34 8.44 1.21 6.77
C ALA A 34 8.65 2.64 7.25
N ASP A 35 9.82 3.20 6.95
CA ASP A 35 10.11 4.59 7.30
C ASP A 35 9.65 5.58 6.23
N ARG A 36 9.46 5.11 4.99
CA ARG A 36 9.01 5.94 3.88
C ARG A 36 7.78 5.36 3.20
N ILE A 37 6.86 6.25 2.85
CA ILE A 37 5.65 5.93 2.09
C ILE A 37 5.42 6.97 0.99
N GLY A 38 4.64 6.59 -0.01
CA GLY A 38 4.16 7.52 -1.02
C GLY A 38 2.82 7.10 -1.59
N MET A 39 2.16 8.06 -2.24
CA MET A 39 0.95 7.82 -2.99
C MET A 39 0.99 8.59 -4.29
N HIS A 40 0.56 7.95 -5.37
CA HIS A 40 0.33 8.52 -6.68
C HIS A 40 -1.11 8.26 -7.07
N VAL A 41 -1.76 9.27 -7.64
CA VAL A 41 -3.15 9.17 -8.09
C VAL A 41 -3.26 9.83 -9.45
N LEU A 42 -3.89 9.12 -10.38
CA LEU A 42 -4.18 9.59 -11.73
C LEU A 42 -5.67 9.41 -12.03
N PHE A 43 -6.40 10.51 -12.20
CA PHE A 43 -7.80 10.51 -12.61
C PHE A 43 -7.94 10.36 -14.13
N ALA A 44 -9.10 9.88 -14.57
CA ALA A 44 -9.41 9.64 -15.98
C ALA A 44 -9.25 10.88 -16.88
N ASN A 45 -9.45 12.09 -16.33
CA ASN A 45 -9.29 13.35 -17.05
C ASN A 45 -7.84 13.87 -17.08
N GLY A 46 -6.88 13.11 -16.54
CA GLY A 46 -5.48 13.50 -16.45
C GLY A 46 -5.12 14.34 -15.22
N LEU A 47 -6.07 14.63 -14.32
CA LEU A 47 -5.72 15.22 -13.02
C LEU A 47 -4.84 14.23 -12.25
N GLU A 48 -3.65 14.66 -11.86
CA GLU A 48 -2.62 13.78 -11.32
C GLU A 48 -1.93 14.44 -10.12
N GLY A 49 -1.41 13.62 -9.22
CA GLY A 49 -0.47 14.08 -8.22
C GLY A 49 0.27 12.94 -7.54
N THR A 50 1.41 13.27 -6.95
CA THR A 50 2.20 12.37 -6.09
C THR A 50 2.50 13.04 -4.76
N ILE A 51 2.59 12.28 -3.67
CA ILE A 51 3.04 12.75 -2.36
C ILE A 51 3.92 11.70 -1.68
N THR A 52 4.93 12.14 -0.93
CA THR A 52 5.85 11.25 -0.19
C THR A 52 6.10 11.72 1.23
N TYR A 53 6.39 10.76 2.11
CA TYR A 53 6.75 10.98 3.50
C TYR A 53 7.92 10.08 3.90
N SER A 54 8.80 10.60 4.75
CA SER A 54 9.93 9.90 5.38
C SER A 54 9.89 10.08 6.89
N GLY A 55 10.44 9.19 7.72
CA GLY A 55 10.27 9.27 9.18
C GLY A 55 8.86 8.89 9.63
N VAL A 56 8.20 7.90 9.01
CA VAL A 56 6.86 7.42 9.40
C VAL A 56 6.88 6.14 10.25
N ALA A 57 8.03 5.53 10.51
CA ALA A 57 8.10 4.24 11.21
C ALA A 57 7.38 4.23 12.59
N GLY A 58 7.43 5.34 13.33
CA GLY A 58 6.73 5.49 14.63
C GLY A 58 5.27 5.96 14.54
N LEU A 59 4.71 6.06 13.34
CA LEU A 59 3.37 6.62 13.08
C LEU A 59 2.37 5.58 12.58
N TRP A 60 2.80 4.35 12.30
CA TRP A 60 1.91 3.28 11.89
C TRP A 60 0.87 2.95 12.95
N ASN A 61 -0.36 2.72 12.49
CA ASN A 61 -1.56 2.45 13.29
C ASN A 61 -1.87 3.54 14.32
N ARG A 62 -1.64 4.80 13.93
CA ARG A 62 -1.95 5.97 14.74
C ARG A 62 -2.86 6.92 13.99
N SER A 63 -3.79 7.49 14.72
CA SER A 63 -4.69 8.57 14.30
C SER A 63 -4.36 9.85 15.05
N ASN A 64 -4.75 11.00 14.50
CA ASN A 64 -4.68 12.31 15.15
C ASN A 64 -3.28 12.69 15.67
N PHE A 65 -2.20 12.20 15.04
CA PHE A 65 -0.87 12.70 15.35
C PHE A 65 -0.67 14.11 14.79
N ALA A 66 0.27 14.86 15.35
CA ALA A 66 0.62 16.18 14.84
C ALA A 66 0.99 16.06 13.35
N GLY A 67 0.33 16.86 12.51
CA GLY A 67 0.43 16.80 11.06
C GLY A 67 1.88 16.67 10.58
N LYS A 68 2.20 15.56 9.94
CA LYS A 68 3.51 15.33 9.36
C LYS A 68 3.58 15.95 7.98
N SER A 69 4.52 16.87 7.78
CA SER A 69 4.81 17.47 6.48
C SER A 69 5.30 16.42 5.49
N TYR A 70 4.92 16.59 4.21
CA TYR A 70 5.44 15.76 3.12
C TYR A 70 6.90 16.13 2.82
N ASP A 71 7.67 15.17 2.30
CA ASP A 71 9.01 15.44 1.75
C ASP A 71 8.89 16.08 0.36
N SER A 72 7.92 15.60 -0.43
CA SER A 72 7.67 16.05 -1.79
C SER A 72 6.19 15.87 -2.12
N ALA A 73 5.64 16.82 -2.87
CA ALA A 73 4.30 16.77 -3.42
C ALA A 73 4.27 17.36 -4.83
N THR A 74 3.46 16.79 -5.72
CA THR A 74 3.24 17.28 -7.09
C THR A 74 1.75 17.33 -7.41
N GLY A 75 1.40 18.14 -8.41
CA GLY A 75 0.02 18.27 -8.88
C GLY A 75 -0.93 18.67 -7.77
N PHE A 76 -2.09 18.01 -7.69
CA PHE A 76 -3.10 18.38 -6.70
C PHE A 76 -2.67 18.11 -5.24
N PHE A 77 -1.68 17.24 -4.99
CA PHE A 77 -1.14 17.04 -3.63
C PHE A 77 -0.36 18.24 -3.08
N THR A 78 -0.02 19.23 -3.89
CA THR A 78 0.62 20.47 -3.39
C THR A 78 -0.29 21.25 -2.42
N ALA A 79 -1.60 20.97 -2.43
CA ALA A 79 -2.57 21.52 -1.48
C ALA A 79 -2.78 20.64 -0.23
N ALA A 80 -2.08 19.52 -0.11
CA ALA A 80 -2.22 18.63 1.05
C ALA A 80 -1.60 19.26 2.31
N SER A 81 -2.36 19.26 3.40
CA SER A 81 -1.84 19.61 4.73
C SER A 81 -0.98 18.46 5.32
N GLY A 82 -0.68 18.51 6.61
CA GLY A 82 0.04 17.42 7.28
C GLY A 82 -0.74 16.10 7.26
N LEU A 83 -0.04 15.00 7.00
CA LEU A 83 -0.53 13.64 7.24
C LEU A 83 -0.83 13.49 8.74
N HIS A 84 -2.01 12.97 9.11
CA HIS A 84 -2.35 12.80 10.55
C HIS A 84 -3.01 11.47 10.91
N PHE A 85 -3.29 10.62 9.92
CA PHE A 85 -3.65 9.21 10.13
C PHE A 85 -2.75 8.35 9.24
N LEU A 86 -2.29 7.23 9.79
CA LEU A 86 -1.56 6.23 9.04
C LEU A 86 -1.82 4.84 9.64
N PHE A 87 -2.41 3.94 8.87
CA PHE A 87 -2.70 2.57 9.30
C PHE A 87 -2.30 1.56 8.22
N ASN A 88 -1.86 0.39 8.66
CA ASN A 88 -1.55 -0.75 7.80
C ASN A 88 -2.56 -1.90 7.93
N ASN A 89 -3.72 -1.60 8.51
CA ASN A 89 -4.83 -2.52 8.73
C ASN A 89 -6.12 -1.95 8.09
N ASN A 90 -7.26 -2.60 8.34
CA ASN A 90 -8.56 -2.21 7.79
C ASN A 90 -9.22 -1.04 8.58
N SER A 91 -8.45 -0.20 9.25
CA SER A 91 -8.96 1.04 9.87
C SER A 91 -9.61 1.89 8.79
N THR A 92 -10.75 2.52 9.09
CA THR A 92 -11.56 3.22 8.09
C THR A 92 -10.76 4.28 7.35
N LEU A 93 -9.83 4.97 8.01
CA LEU A 93 -8.94 5.97 7.40
C LEU A 93 -7.49 5.46 7.38
N PRO A 94 -7.10 4.62 6.40
CA PRO A 94 -5.75 4.10 6.33
C PRO A 94 -4.70 5.18 6.05
N ILE A 95 -5.10 6.28 5.43
CA ILE A 95 -4.31 7.51 5.28
C ILE A 95 -5.23 8.73 5.20
N ALA A 96 -4.95 9.75 6.01
CA ALA A 96 -5.73 10.98 6.06
C ALA A 96 -4.87 12.22 6.34
N TRP A 97 -5.35 13.38 5.88
CA TRP A 97 -4.69 14.68 5.98
C TRP A 97 -5.50 15.65 6.83
N GLN A 98 -4.84 16.56 7.57
CA GLN A 98 -5.53 17.45 8.52
C GLN A 98 -6.58 18.34 7.85
N SER A 99 -6.38 18.64 6.57
CA SER A 99 -7.32 19.27 5.66
C SER A 99 -6.73 19.16 4.27
N PHE A 100 -7.44 18.53 3.35
CA PHE A 100 -6.95 18.41 1.98
C PHE A 100 -8.10 18.55 0.99
N ALA A 101 -8.27 19.75 0.46
CA ALA A 101 -9.22 19.99 -0.60
C ALA A 101 -8.56 19.81 -1.98
N MET A 102 -9.29 19.16 -2.88
CA MET A 102 -8.92 18.96 -4.27
C MET A 102 -10.20 18.94 -5.13
N PRO A 103 -10.12 19.01 -6.48
CA PRO A 103 -11.30 19.18 -7.34
C PRO A 103 -12.48 18.23 -7.09
N TYR A 104 -12.25 17.00 -6.64
CA TYR A 104 -13.30 16.00 -6.37
C TYR A 104 -13.58 15.73 -4.89
N SER A 105 -12.86 16.40 -3.98
CA SER A 105 -13.03 16.20 -2.54
C SER A 105 -12.72 17.44 -1.74
N SER A 106 -13.60 17.80 -0.81
CA SER A 106 -13.38 18.85 0.17
C SER A 106 -12.52 18.38 1.36
N ASN A 107 -12.28 17.07 1.49
CA ASN A 107 -11.46 16.47 2.52
C ASN A 107 -10.94 15.11 2.02
N PHE A 108 -9.96 15.14 1.13
CA PHE A 108 -9.43 13.97 0.46
C PHE A 108 -8.64 13.12 1.45
N ASP A 109 -9.24 12.01 1.84
CA ASP A 109 -8.64 10.92 2.59
C ASP A 109 -8.97 9.63 1.86
N LEU A 110 -8.12 8.59 1.98
CA LEU A 110 -8.60 7.25 1.65
C LEU A 110 -9.48 6.76 2.79
N ASP A 111 -10.64 6.22 2.46
CA ASP A 111 -11.64 5.77 3.44
C ASP A 111 -12.26 4.45 3.00
N PHE A 112 -12.14 3.40 3.84
CA PHE A 112 -12.84 2.12 3.60
C PHE A 112 -14.35 2.25 3.82
N ASN A 113 -14.82 3.28 4.53
CA ASN A 113 -16.24 3.62 4.55
C ASN A 113 -16.57 4.37 3.25
N SER A 114 -16.93 3.61 2.22
CA SER A 114 -17.19 4.14 0.89
C SER A 114 -18.14 5.34 0.93
N SER A 115 -17.70 6.50 0.42
CA SER A 115 -18.53 7.69 0.26
C SER A 115 -18.87 7.85 -1.21
N ARG A 116 -20.16 7.87 -1.56
CA ARG A 116 -20.63 8.00 -2.96
C ARG A 116 -20.06 6.95 -3.93
N GLY A 117 -19.77 5.75 -3.43
CA GLY A 117 -19.15 4.70 -4.23
C GLY A 117 -17.71 5.04 -4.62
N SER A 118 -16.93 5.57 -3.68
CA SER A 118 -15.51 5.81 -3.83
C SER A 118 -14.78 5.44 -2.55
N HIS A 119 -13.53 5.00 -2.69
CA HIS A 119 -12.62 4.68 -1.58
C HIS A 119 -11.70 5.84 -1.21
N PHE A 120 -11.92 7.00 -1.81
CA PHE A 120 -11.56 8.28 -1.21
C PHE A 120 -12.83 9.03 -0.80
N ARG A 121 -12.70 10.02 0.07
CA ARG A 121 -13.82 10.87 0.52
C ARG A 121 -14.29 11.83 -0.57
N ALA A 122 -14.84 11.31 -1.66
CA ALA A 122 -15.38 12.11 -2.74
C ALA A 122 -16.55 12.98 -2.24
N SER A 123 -16.53 14.26 -2.60
CA SER A 123 -17.64 15.20 -2.35
C SER A 123 -18.21 15.82 -3.63
N GLN A 124 -17.56 15.60 -4.77
CA GLN A 124 -18.04 15.98 -6.09
C GLN A 124 -18.07 14.77 -7.03
N SER A 125 -18.98 14.80 -8.00
CA SER A 125 -19.07 13.79 -9.06
C SER A 125 -18.28 14.21 -10.30
N GLY A 126 -18.15 13.30 -11.27
CA GLY A 126 -17.54 13.58 -12.59
C GLY A 126 -16.06 13.27 -12.67
N TRP A 127 -15.55 12.44 -11.77
CA TRP A 127 -14.16 11.97 -11.78
C TRP A 127 -14.00 10.67 -12.58
N GLY A 128 -15.09 9.92 -12.80
CA GLY A 128 -15.14 8.74 -13.66
C GLY A 128 -14.36 7.54 -13.13
N SER A 129 -13.02 7.63 -13.12
CA SER A 129 -12.14 6.66 -12.48
C SER A 129 -10.84 7.29 -12.01
N ALA A 130 -10.18 6.66 -11.06
CA ALA A 130 -8.87 7.06 -10.56
C ALA A 130 -8.01 5.82 -10.31
N VAL A 131 -6.78 5.84 -10.83
CA VAL A 131 -5.76 4.84 -10.51
C VAL A 131 -5.00 5.32 -9.30
N PHE A 132 -5.04 4.54 -8.23
CA PHE A 132 -4.27 4.77 -7.02
C PHE A 132 -3.09 3.81 -7.00
N THR A 133 -1.90 4.35 -6.73
CA THR A 133 -0.70 3.56 -6.50
C THR A 133 -0.05 4.01 -5.20
N THR A 134 0.13 3.08 -4.27
CA THR A 134 0.85 3.31 -3.02
C THR A 134 2.28 2.78 -3.14
N TYR A 135 3.17 3.37 -2.35
CA TYR A 135 4.58 3.04 -2.33
C TYR A 135 5.07 2.94 -0.90
N THR A 136 6.07 2.08 -0.68
CA THR A 136 6.69 1.88 0.62
C THR A 136 8.17 1.56 0.47
N SER A 137 8.97 1.94 1.47
CA SER A 137 10.36 1.48 1.61
C SER A 137 10.47 0.08 2.23
N ALA A 138 9.37 -0.54 2.68
CA ALA A 138 9.43 -1.91 3.18
C ALA A 138 9.83 -2.87 2.06
N ALA A 139 10.75 -3.79 2.36
CA ALA A 139 11.11 -4.86 1.44
C ALA A 139 9.90 -5.77 1.21
N PRO A 140 9.60 -6.19 -0.04
CA PRO A 140 8.59 -7.21 -0.29
C PRO A 140 8.90 -8.44 0.56
N THR A 141 7.92 -8.92 1.31
CA THR A 141 8.02 -10.24 1.92
C THR A 141 7.96 -11.26 0.80
N LEU A 142 9.13 -11.70 0.32
CA LEU A 142 9.19 -12.94 -0.44
C LEU A 142 8.62 -14.01 0.49
N ALA A 143 7.42 -14.50 0.19
CA ALA A 143 6.95 -15.73 0.78
C ALA A 143 8.00 -16.78 0.41
N VAL A 144 8.92 -17.09 1.32
CA VAL A 144 9.76 -18.27 1.21
C VAL A 144 8.73 -19.40 1.18
N PRO A 145 8.59 -20.16 0.07
CA PRO A 145 7.83 -21.39 0.13
C PRO A 145 8.49 -22.18 1.26
N GLU A 146 7.74 -22.55 2.29
CA GLU A 146 8.25 -23.53 3.23
C GLU A 146 8.87 -24.66 2.39
N PRO A 147 10.08 -25.13 2.70
CA PRO A 147 10.62 -26.28 2.02
C PRO A 147 9.62 -27.41 2.23
N GLY A 148 8.73 -27.58 1.23
CA GLY A 148 7.73 -28.62 1.23
C GLY A 148 8.47 -29.90 1.47
N SER A 149 7.91 -30.76 2.31
CA SER A 149 8.50 -31.99 2.85
C SER A 149 9.02 -33.00 1.79
N LEU A 150 9.05 -32.63 0.51
CA LEU A 150 9.67 -33.32 -0.61
C LEU A 150 11.21 -33.33 -0.56
N ALA A 151 11.87 -32.43 0.18
CA ALA A 151 13.31 -32.50 0.38
C ALA A 151 13.75 -33.73 1.24
N LEU A 152 12.84 -34.32 2.03
CA LEU A 152 13.16 -35.50 2.84
C LEU A 152 12.97 -36.82 2.07
N ALA A 153 12.27 -36.82 0.93
CA ALA A 153 12.10 -38.02 0.10
C ALA A 153 13.33 -38.32 -0.78
N GLY A 154 14.17 -37.31 -1.08
CA GLY A 154 15.37 -37.47 -1.91
C GLY A 154 16.57 -38.11 -1.19
N VAL A 155 16.65 -37.99 0.14
CA VAL A 155 17.78 -38.53 0.92
C VAL A 155 17.53 -39.99 1.36
N ALA A 156 16.28 -40.43 1.45
CA ALA A 156 15.96 -41.81 1.82
C ALA A 156 16.24 -42.83 0.69
N LEU A 157 16.22 -42.42 -0.59
CA LEU A 157 16.43 -43.34 -1.72
C LEU A 157 17.91 -43.53 -2.10
N ALA A 158 18.79 -42.58 -1.75
CA ALA A 158 20.23 -42.73 -1.96
C ALA A 158 20.90 -43.68 -0.95
N GLY A 159 20.27 -43.93 0.20
CA GLY A 159 20.76 -44.85 1.23
C GLY A 159 20.56 -46.34 0.92
N LEU A 160 19.60 -46.70 0.05
CA LEU A 160 19.29 -48.11 -0.25
C LEU A 160 20.11 -48.72 -1.39
N ALA A 161 20.77 -47.92 -2.23
CA ALA A 161 21.57 -48.42 -3.35
C ALA A 161 23.02 -48.79 -2.98
N ALA A 162 23.52 -48.34 -1.82
CA ALA A 162 24.91 -48.58 -1.41
C ALA A 162 25.12 -49.86 -0.57
N MET A 163 24.06 -50.61 -0.25
CA MET A 163 24.13 -51.74 0.69
C MET A 163 24.03 -53.12 0.03
N ARG A 164 24.53 -53.28 -1.21
CA ARG A 164 24.54 -54.60 -1.88
C ARG A 164 25.77 -54.93 -2.72
N ARG A 165 26.96 -54.46 -2.31
CA ARG A 165 28.21 -54.96 -2.89
C ARG A 165 29.34 -55.06 -1.87
N ARG A 166 29.14 -55.91 -0.87
CA ARG A 166 30.22 -56.50 -0.08
C ARG A 166 29.75 -57.81 0.54
N THR A 167 29.93 -58.90 -0.20
CA THR A 167 30.27 -60.21 0.37
C THR A 167 30.66 -61.19 -0.72
N ARG A 168 31.93 -61.58 -0.65
CA ARG A 168 32.61 -62.77 -1.20
C ARG A 168 32.89 -62.79 -2.69
#